data_AF-A0A7V8AJI0-F1
#
_entry.id   AF-A0A7V8AJI0-F1
#
_cell.length_a   1.000
_cell.length_b   1.000
_cell.length_c   1.000
_cell.angle_alpha   90.00
_cell.angle_beta   90.00
_cell.angle_gamma   90.00
#
_symmetry.space_group_name_H-M   'P 1'
#
loop_
_entity.id
_entity.type
_entity.pdbx_description
1 polymer ?
#
loop_
_entity_poly.entity_id
_entity_poly.type
_entity_poly.pdbx_seq_one_letter_code
_entity_poly.pdbx_strand_id
1 'polypeptide(L)'
;AEECINSKIHEIKTLEQVIGKLITRYNVLEENKLKSLVNIYEKMKPKDAARTLNELEMPTLLAVVKHMKDSRTAPIMAEMDSIKAKALTVELVTRNRLPFATAGSGEGDG
;
A
#
# COMPACT_ATOMS: atom_id res chain seq x y z
N ALA A 1 23.40 36.70 19.11
CA ALA A 1 23.77 35.33 18.65
C ALA A 1 22.63 34.34 18.87
N GLU A 2 22.00 34.32 20.06
CA GLU A 2 20.87 33.44 20.39
C GLU A 2 19.64 33.64 19.47
N GLU A 3 19.30 34.87 19.11
CA GLU A 3 18.14 35.17 18.24
C GLU A 3 18.26 34.53 16.84
N CYS A 4 19.47 34.50 16.26
CA CYS A 4 19.72 33.86 14.96
C CYS A 4 19.58 32.33 15.04
N ILE A 5 20.04 31.74 16.14
CA ILE A 5 19.88 30.30 16.38
C ILE A 5 18.40 29.95 16.55
N ASN A 6 17.66 30.75 17.32
CA ASN A 6 16.23 30.56 17.53
C ASN A 6 15.43 30.70 16.22
N SER A 7 15.77 31.66 15.35
CA SER A 7 15.15 31.81 14.02
C SER A 7 15.36 30.57 13.16
N LYS A 8 16.60 30.06 13.09
CA LYS A 8 16.92 28.85 12.31
C LYS A 8 16.18 27.61 12.83
N ILE A 9 16.05 27.46 14.15
CA ILE A 9 15.27 26.37 14.75
C ILE A 9 13.79 26.47 14.35
N HIS A 10 13.24 27.69 14.31
CA HIS A 10 11.85 27.91 13.91
C HIS A 10 11.61 27.60 12.43
N GLU A 11 12.53 27.99 11.55
CA GLU A 11 12.49 27.66 10.12
C GLU A 11 12.53 26.15 9.90
N ILE A 12 13.42 25.42 10.57
CA ILE A 12 13.51 23.96 10.47
C ILE A 12 12.21 23.29 10.91
N LYS A 13 11.65 23.69 12.06
CA LYS A 13 10.35 23.16 12.54
C LYS A 13 9.22 23.44 11.55
N THR A 14 9.24 24.61 10.92
CA THR A 14 8.23 24.96 9.90
C THR A 14 8.37 24.06 8.67
N LEU A 15 9.59 23.81 8.20
CA LEU A 15 9.86 22.90 7.09
C LEU A 15 9.44 21.47 7.42
N GLU A 16 9.73 20.96 8.62
CA GLU A 16 9.29 19.64 9.09
C GLU A 16 7.76 19.51 9.04
N GLN A 17 7.03 20.53 9.50
CA GLN A 17 5.56 20.54 9.45
C GLN A 17 5.03 20.55 8.01
N VAL A 18 5.65 21.33 7.11
CA VAL A 18 5.26 21.37 5.69
C VAL A 18 5.51 20.02 5.02
N ILE A 19 6.66 19.41 5.25
CA ILE A 19 7.00 18.08 4.74
C ILE A 19 6.00 17.04 5.25
N GLY A 20 5.70 17.06 6.56
CA GLY A 20 4.71 16.17 7.15
C GLY A 20 3.33 16.30 6.47
N LYS A 21 2.86 17.53 6.26
CA LYS A 21 1.60 17.80 5.55
C LYS A 21 1.62 17.32 4.09
N LEU A 22 2.75 17.48 3.39
CA LEU A 22 2.91 17.02 2.01
C LEU A 22 2.86 15.49 1.91
N ILE A 23 3.54 14.78 2.82
CA ILE A 23 3.51 13.32 2.88
C ILE A 23 2.08 12.83 3.15
N THR A 24 1.38 13.42 4.13
CA THR A 24 -0.02 13.06 4.41
C THR A 24 -0.91 13.29 3.19
N ARG A 25 -0.77 14.44 2.50
CA ARG A 25 -1.55 14.75 1.29
C ARG A 25 -1.25 13.75 0.17
N TYR A 26 0.01 13.42 -0.03
CA TYR A 26 0.43 12.43 -1.03
C TYR A 26 -0.19 11.06 -0.75
N ASN A 27 -0.12 10.59 0.49
CA ASN A 27 -0.72 9.30 0.88
C ASN A 27 -2.23 9.27 0.62
N VAL A 28 -2.95 10.35 0.95
CA VAL A 28 -4.40 10.47 0.67
C VAL A 28 -4.70 10.42 -0.83
N LEU A 29 -3.88 11.07 -1.66
CA LEU A 29 -4.06 11.05 -3.11
C LEU A 29 -3.84 9.64 -3.69
N GLU A 30 -2.79 8.95 -3.26
CA GLU A 30 -2.51 7.58 -3.69
C GLU A 30 -3.61 6.61 -3.23
N GLU A 31 -4.08 6.75 -1.99
CA GLU A 31 -5.18 5.94 -1.47
C GLU A 31 -6.48 6.18 -2.25
N ASN A 32 -6.78 7.43 -2.62
CA ASN A 32 -7.97 7.77 -3.41
C ASN A 32 -7.90 7.22 -4.84
N LYS A 33 -6.71 7.24 -5.48
CA LYS A 33 -6.52 6.61 -6.79
C LYS A 33 -6.75 5.12 -6.71
N LEU A 34 -6.17 4.46 -5.70
CA LEU A 34 -6.30 3.02 -5.54
C LEU A 34 -7.74 2.62 -5.20
N LYS A 35 -8.43 3.36 -4.32
CA LYS A 35 -9.87 3.20 -4.06
C LYS A 35 -10.71 3.33 -5.33
N SER A 36 -10.36 4.26 -6.22
CA SER A 36 -11.06 4.43 -7.50
C SER A 36 -10.89 3.20 -8.40
N LEU A 37 -9.68 2.65 -8.47
CA LEU A 37 -9.41 1.40 -9.21
C LEU A 37 -10.17 0.21 -8.61
N VAL A 38 -10.10 0.03 -7.29
CA VAL A 38 -10.84 -1.01 -6.57
C VAL A 38 -12.33 -0.89 -6.83
N ASN A 39 -12.91 0.30 -6.75
CA ASN A 39 -14.33 0.54 -7.01
C ASN A 39 -14.76 0.12 -8.42
N ILE A 40 -13.87 0.25 -9.42
CA ILE A 40 -14.17 -0.21 -10.79
C ILE A 40 -14.31 -1.73 -10.79
N TYR A 41 -13.37 -2.46 -10.21
CA TYR A 41 -13.42 -3.92 -10.10
C TYR A 41 -14.58 -4.41 -9.23
N GLU A 42 -14.87 -3.72 -8.12
CA GLU A 42 -15.99 -4.07 -7.24
C GLU A 42 -17.35 -3.94 -7.92
N LYS A 43 -17.48 -3.07 -8.93
CA LYS A 43 -18.72 -2.90 -9.71
C LYS A 43 -18.85 -3.88 -10.87
N MET A 44 -17.80 -4.60 -11.23
CA MET A 44 -17.85 -5.63 -12.27
C MET A 44 -18.54 -6.91 -11.76
N LYS A 45 -18.97 -7.75 -12.70
CA LYS A 45 -19.36 -9.13 -12.36
C LYS A 45 -18.11 -9.89 -11.90
N PRO A 46 -18.23 -10.81 -10.92
CA PRO A 46 -17.08 -11.52 -10.37
C PRO A 46 -16.20 -12.19 -11.44
N LYS A 47 -16.82 -12.82 -12.43
CA LYS A 47 -16.13 -13.47 -13.55
C LYS A 47 -15.34 -12.51 -14.44
N ASP A 48 -15.89 -11.33 -14.73
CA ASP A 48 -15.23 -10.31 -15.56
C ASP A 48 -14.04 -9.71 -14.80
N ALA A 49 -14.21 -9.41 -13.52
CA ALA A 49 -13.13 -8.94 -12.66
C ALA A 49 -12.01 -9.99 -12.55
N ALA A 50 -12.37 -11.26 -12.31
CA ALA A 50 -11.41 -12.36 -12.20
C ALA A 50 -10.56 -12.51 -13.47
N ARG A 51 -11.17 -12.40 -14.65
CA ARG A 51 -10.44 -12.42 -15.93
C ARG A 51 -9.37 -11.33 -15.98
N THR A 52 -9.72 -10.08 -15.68
CA THR A 52 -8.74 -8.98 -15.69
C THR A 52 -7.69 -9.12 -14.60
N LEU A 53 -8.08 -9.51 -13.38
CA LEU A 53 -7.14 -9.71 -12.27
C LEU A 53 -6.17 -10.88 -12.51
N ASN A 54 -6.60 -11.91 -13.25
CA ASN A 54 -5.74 -13.02 -13.68
C ASN A 54 -4.66 -12.58 -14.69
N GLU A 55 -4.81 -11.44 -15.34
CA GLU A 55 -3.83 -10.89 -16.28
C GLU A 55 -2.81 -9.96 -15.57
N LEU A 56 -3.09 -9.54 -14.33
CA LEU A 56 -2.21 -8.63 -13.60
C LEU A 56 -0.98 -9.32 -13.02
N GLU A 57 0.14 -8.60 -12.99
CA GLU A 57 1.32 -9.00 -12.23
C GLU A 57 1.02 -9.07 -10.73
N MET A 58 1.66 -10.02 -10.03
CA MET A 58 1.38 -10.30 -8.61
C MET A 58 1.48 -9.07 -7.70
N PRO A 59 2.49 -8.17 -7.84
CA PRO A 59 2.56 -6.96 -7.02
C PRO A 59 1.33 -6.05 -7.17
N THR A 60 0.82 -5.89 -8.39
CA THR A 60 -0.35 -5.06 -8.69
C THR A 60 -1.63 -5.71 -8.18
N LEU A 61 -1.78 -7.02 -8.40
CA LEU A 61 -2.91 -7.79 -7.89
C LEU A 61 -3.01 -7.69 -6.36
N LEU A 62 -1.89 -7.80 -5.65
CA LEU A 62 -1.83 -7.64 -4.20
C LEU A 62 -2.25 -6.24 -3.74
N ALA A 63 -1.78 -5.19 -4.42
CA ALA A 63 -2.15 -3.82 -4.08
C ALA A 63 -3.67 -3.61 -4.20
N VAL A 64 -4.27 -4.11 -5.28
CA VAL A 64 -5.73 -4.02 -5.51
C VAL A 64 -6.51 -4.82 -4.47
N VAL A 65 -6.17 -6.10 -4.27
CA VAL A 65 -6.91 -7.00 -3.38
C VAL A 65 -6.83 -6.55 -1.91
N LYS A 66 -5.69 -6.01 -1.47
CA LYS A 66 -5.53 -5.46 -0.10
C LYS A 66 -6.45 -4.28 0.22
N HIS A 67 -6.91 -3.56 -0.80
CA HIS A 67 -7.78 -2.39 -0.64
C HIS A 67 -9.23 -2.71 -1.02
N MET A 68 -9.51 -3.93 -1.45
CA MET A 68 -10.84 -4.42 -1.80
C MET A 68 -11.55 -5.00 -0.58
N LYS A 69 -12.87 -4.82 -0.50
CA LYS A 69 -13.66 -5.39 0.60
C LYS A 69 -13.73 -6.91 0.46
N ASP A 70 -13.59 -7.63 1.57
CA ASP A 70 -13.67 -9.10 1.63
C ASP A 70 -14.93 -9.65 0.94
N SER A 71 -16.07 -8.97 1.13
CA SER A 71 -17.36 -9.33 0.50
C SER A 71 -17.35 -9.28 -1.05
N ARG A 72 -16.41 -8.52 -1.64
CA ARG A 72 -16.22 -8.43 -3.09
C ARG A 72 -15.07 -9.31 -3.55
N THR A 73 -14.00 -9.39 -2.77
CA THR A 73 -12.84 -10.25 -3.03
C THR A 73 -13.21 -11.72 -3.11
N ALA A 74 -14.02 -12.22 -2.18
CA ALA A 74 -14.36 -13.64 -2.10
C ALA A 74 -15.00 -14.21 -3.39
N PRO A 75 -16.09 -13.65 -3.94
CA PRO A 75 -16.67 -14.16 -5.18
C PRO A 75 -15.76 -13.95 -6.40
N ILE A 76 -14.89 -12.94 -6.40
CA ILE A 76 -13.92 -12.75 -7.49
C ILE A 76 -12.84 -13.84 -7.45
N MET A 77 -12.27 -14.12 -6.27
CA MET A 77 -11.28 -15.18 -6.10
C MET A 77 -11.84 -16.57 -6.47
N ALA A 78 -13.14 -16.80 -6.27
CA ALA A 78 -13.80 -18.04 -6.68
C ALA A 78 -13.84 -18.24 -8.21
N GLU A 79 -13.80 -17.15 -8.99
CA GLU A 79 -13.78 -17.16 -10.45
C GLU A 79 -12.35 -17.02 -11.03
N MET A 80 -11.33 -16.84 -10.17
CA MET A 80 -9.93 -16.71 -10.60
C MET A 80 -9.32 -18.05 -10.99
N ASP A 81 -8.19 -17.99 -11.69
CA ASP A 81 -7.39 -19.19 -11.89
C ASP A 81 -6.90 -19.72 -10.53
N SER A 82 -7.06 -21.03 -10.32
CA SER A 82 -6.77 -21.67 -9.04
C SER A 82 -5.30 -21.54 -8.61
N ILE A 83 -4.35 -21.57 -9.57
CA ILE A 83 -2.92 -21.43 -9.29
C ILE A 83 -2.66 -19.99 -8.86
N LYS A 84 -3.24 -19.02 -9.58
CA LYS A 84 -3.09 -17.59 -9.28
C LYS A 84 -3.71 -17.21 -7.93
N ALA A 85 -4.92 -17.69 -7.62
CA ALA A 85 -5.59 -17.44 -6.34
C ALA A 85 -4.81 -18.04 -5.16
N LYS A 86 -4.24 -19.24 -5.32
CA LYS A 86 -3.36 -19.85 -4.33
C LYS A 86 -2.10 -19.01 -4.11
N ALA A 87 -1.44 -18.59 -5.18
CA ALA A 87 -0.23 -17.76 -5.10
C ALA A 87 -0.52 -16.42 -4.41
N LEU A 88 -1.64 -15.76 -4.75
CA LEU A 88 -2.12 -14.55 -4.09
C LEU A 88 -2.30 -14.75 -2.58
N THR A 89 -2.90 -15.87 -2.17
CA THR A 89 -3.11 -16.19 -0.75
C THR A 89 -1.78 -16.37 -0.01
N VAL A 90 -0.81 -17.06 -0.61
CA VAL A 90 0.54 -17.23 -0.03
C VAL A 90 1.25 -15.89 0.14
N GLU A 91 1.17 -15.01 -0.87
CA GLU A 91 1.76 -13.68 -0.81
C GLU A 91 1.12 -12.78 0.26
N LEU A 92 -0.21 -12.81 0.39
CA LEU A 92 -0.93 -12.06 1.43
C LEU A 92 -0.46 -12.46 2.83
N VAL A 93 -0.30 -13.76 3.08
CA VAL A 93 0.21 -14.27 4.37
C VAL A 93 1.68 -13.89 4.57
N THR A 94 2.53 -14.08 3.55
CA THR A 94 3.96 -13.82 3.65
C THR A 94 4.25 -12.34 3.92
N ARG A 95 3.59 -11.42 3.22
CA ARG A 95 3.76 -9.98 3.45
C ARG A 95 3.18 -9.51 4.77
N ASN A 96 2.12 -10.14 5.27
CA ASN A 96 1.59 -9.83 6.60
C ASN A 96 2.53 -10.30 7.73
N ARG A 97 3.45 -11.24 7.45
CA ARG A 97 4.49 -11.68 8.39
C ARG A 97 5.72 -10.76 8.44
N LEU A 98 5.78 -9.70 7.62
CA LEU A 98 6.89 -8.74 7.64
C LEU A 98 6.52 -7.42 8.34
N PRO A 99 6.51 -7.40 9.68
CA PRO A 99 7.10 -6.33 10.45
C PRO A 99 8.44 -6.85 11.02
N PHE A 100 9.54 -6.08 10.94
CA PHE A 100 10.87 -6.31 11.58
C PHE A 100 12.13 -6.58 10.73
N ALA A 101 12.10 -6.58 9.40
CA ALA A 101 13.36 -6.73 8.61
C ALA A 101 14.09 -5.40 8.27
N THR A 102 13.86 -4.30 9.00
CA THR A 102 14.54 -3.00 8.74
C THR A 102 15.14 -2.32 9.98
N ALA A 103 15.32 -3.02 11.09
CA ALA A 103 16.06 -2.49 12.25
C ALA A 103 17.15 -3.49 12.67
N GLY A 104 18.34 -3.35 12.09
CA GLY A 104 19.48 -4.22 12.41
C GLY A 104 20.57 -4.22 11.34
N SER A 105 21.04 -3.05 10.93
CA SER A 105 22.34 -2.92 10.23
C SER A 105 23.00 -1.65 10.76
N GLY A 106 23.22 -1.67 12.07
CA GLY A 106 23.81 -0.62 12.86
C GLY A 106 24.49 -1.22 14.08
N GLU A 107 25.33 -2.24 13.87
CA GLU A 107 26.33 -2.62 14.85
C GLU A 107 27.70 -2.45 14.17
N GLY A 108 28.34 -1.33 14.48
CA GLY A 108 29.79 -1.33 14.57
C GLY A 108 30.17 -2.07 15.85
N ASP A 109 31.14 -2.96 15.75
CA ASP A 109 31.91 -3.43 16.89
C ASP A 109 33.30 -3.87 16.38
N GLY A 110 34.36 -3.23 16.90
CA GLY A 110 35.77 -3.63 16.73
C GLY A 110 36.61 -2.79 15.78
#